data_AF-A0A1I4BGS2-F1
#
_entry.id   AF-A0A1I4BGS2-F1
#
_cell.length_a   1.000
_cell.length_b   1.000
_cell.length_c   1.000
_cell.angle_alpha   90.00
_cell.angle_beta   90.00
_cell.angle_gamma   90.00
#
_symmetry.space_group_name_H-M   'P 1'
#
loop_
_entity.id
_entity.type
_entity.pdbx_description
1 polymer ?
#
loop_
_entity_poly.entity_id
_entity_poly.type
_entity_poly.pdbx_seq_one_letter_code
_entity_poly.pdbx_strand_id
1 'polypeptide(L)'
;MPDGTDSRFDRIWLLATGVLLVIMPALTLFVAYAVLIVTQSVALERITLAEAVELYLVELAAFALFSYFLYRLTRYTIHRQEMQETARNEREREQSQTDGARPR
;
A
#
# COMPACT_ATOMS: atom_id res chain seq x y z
N MET A 1 -5.16 -29.73 -7.91
CA MET A 1 -5.45 -28.63 -8.86
C MET A 1 -4.97 -27.35 -8.17
N PRO A 2 -3.91 -26.69 -8.63
CA PRO A 2 -3.53 -25.39 -8.08
C PRO A 2 -4.55 -24.34 -8.54
N ASP A 3 -5.31 -23.79 -7.60
CA ASP A 3 -6.36 -22.81 -7.86
C ASP A 3 -5.75 -21.50 -8.35
N GLY A 4 -6.09 -21.07 -9.57
CA GLY A 4 -5.64 -19.81 -10.19
C GLY A 4 -6.17 -18.53 -9.53
N THR A 5 -6.64 -18.63 -8.28
CA THR A 5 -7.14 -17.53 -7.46
C THR A 5 -6.01 -16.67 -6.90
N ASP A 6 -4.87 -17.28 -6.54
CA ASP A 6 -3.75 -16.56 -5.91
C ASP A 6 -3.16 -15.45 -6.79
N SER A 7 -2.97 -15.73 -8.08
CA SER A 7 -2.37 -14.76 -9.02
C SER A 7 -3.28 -13.55 -9.30
N ARG A 8 -4.61 -13.73 -9.24
CA ARG A 8 -5.57 -12.62 -9.38
C ARG A 8 -5.61 -11.76 -8.14
N PHE A 9 -5.59 -12.38 -6.96
CA PHE A 9 -5.49 -11.65 -5.70
C PHE A 9 -4.21 -10.81 -5.63
N ASP A 10 -3.05 -11.35 -6.03
CA ASP A 10 -1.79 -10.59 -6.04
C ASP A 10 -1.86 -9.37 -6.96
N ARG A 11 -2.44 -9.51 -8.16
CA ARG A 11 -2.66 -8.38 -9.08
C ARG A 11 -3.61 -7.33 -8.51
N ILE A 12 -4.72 -7.76 -7.92
CA ILE A 12 -5.70 -6.85 -7.30
C ILE A 12 -5.05 -6.11 -6.13
N TRP A 13 -4.20 -6.78 -5.35
CA TRP A 13 -3.54 -6.19 -4.20
C TRP A 13 -2.46 -5.18 -4.60
N LEU A 14 -1.69 -5.49 -5.65
CA LEU A 14 -0.73 -4.55 -6.24
C LEU A 14 -1.45 -3.32 -6.82
N LEU A 15 -2.57 -3.54 -7.51
CA LEU A 15 -3.42 -2.46 -8.04
C LEU A 15 -3.99 -1.61 -6.91
N ALA A 16 -4.50 -2.24 -5.85
CA ALA A 16 -5.01 -1.55 -4.67
C ALA A 16 -3.93 -0.72 -3.99
N THR A 17 -2.69 -1.22 -3.93
CA THR A 17 -1.54 -0.47 -3.39
C THR A 17 -1.24 0.75 -4.26
N GLY A 18 -1.19 0.59 -5.59
CA GLY A 18 -0.95 1.71 -6.51
C GLY A 18 -2.09 2.73 -6.53
N VAL A 19 -3.34 2.28 -6.45
CA VAL A 19 -4.51 3.15 -6.33
C VAL A 19 -4.49 3.90 -5.01
N LEU A 20 -4.22 3.20 -3.90
CA LEU A 20 -4.10 3.82 -2.58
C LEU A 20 -2.98 4.86 -2.57
N LEU A 21 -1.84 4.58 -3.20
CA LEU A 21 -0.70 5.51 -3.33
C LEU A 21 -1.11 6.85 -3.96
N VAL A 22 -1.97 6.81 -4.98
CA VAL A 22 -2.40 8.00 -5.74
C VAL A 22 -3.61 8.69 -5.09
N ILE A 23 -4.56 7.94 -4.56
CA ILE A 23 -5.80 8.49 -3.99
C ILE A 23 -5.56 9.13 -2.63
N MET A 24 -4.65 8.60 -1.81
CA MET A 24 -4.43 9.13 -0.46
C MET A 24 -3.97 10.59 -0.42
N PRO A 25 -3.03 11.07 -1.25
CA PRO A 25 -2.72 12.50 -1.33
C PRO A 25 -3.96 13.38 -1.56
N ALA A 26 -4.82 12.96 -2.50
CA ALA A 26 -6.08 13.67 -2.78
C ALA A 26 -7.06 13.57 -1.60
N LEU A 27 -7.09 12.44 -0.91
CA LEU A 27 -7.90 12.22 0.30
C LEU A 27 -7.44 13.11 1.45
N THR A 28 -6.13 13.25 1.66
CA THR A 28 -5.54 14.14 2.68
C THR A 28 -5.92 15.59 2.41
N LEU A 29 -5.79 16.05 1.15
CA LEU A 29 -6.26 17.37 0.72
C LEU A 29 -7.75 17.55 0.95
N PHE A 30 -8.56 16.54 0.61
CA PHE A 30 -10.01 16.58 0.82
C PHE A 30 -10.37 16.66 2.30
N VAL A 31 -9.72 15.88 3.17
CA VAL A 31 -9.94 15.91 4.62
C VAL A 31 -9.50 17.24 5.21
N ALA A 32 -8.32 17.74 4.83
CA ALA A 32 -7.85 19.05 5.26
C ALA A 32 -8.84 20.16 4.85
N TYR A 33 -9.34 20.10 3.61
CA TYR A 33 -10.35 21.02 3.11
C TYR A 33 -11.71 20.90 3.83
N ALA A 34 -12.15 19.67 4.14
CA ALA A 34 -13.38 19.42 4.87
C ALA A 34 -13.31 19.93 6.32
N VAL A 35 -12.18 19.69 7.00
CA VAL A 35 -11.90 20.27 8.34
C VAL A 35 -11.92 21.78 8.24
N LEU A 36 -11.28 22.37 7.22
CA LEU A 36 -11.31 23.79 6.98
C LEU A 36 -12.75 24.31 6.88
N ILE A 37 -13.61 23.69 6.05
CA ILE A 37 -15.02 24.09 5.91
C ILE A 37 -15.80 23.97 7.23
N VAL A 38 -15.64 22.87 7.96
CA VAL A 38 -16.35 22.61 9.22
C VAL A 38 -15.97 23.66 10.26
N THR A 39 -14.69 24.00 10.35
CA THR A 39 -14.17 25.00 11.29
C THR A 39 -14.47 26.44 10.80
N GLN A 40 -14.58 26.67 9.48
CA GLN A 40 -14.73 27.98 8.84
C GLN A 40 -16.16 28.48 8.61
N SER A 41 -17.17 27.95 9.32
CA SER A 41 -18.46 28.68 9.36
C SER A 41 -18.35 30.10 9.94
N VAL A 42 -17.18 30.48 10.49
CA VAL A 42 -16.84 31.86 10.85
C VAL A 42 -15.41 32.21 10.39
N ALA A 43 -15.27 33.07 9.38
CA ALA A 43 -14.06 33.84 9.03
C ALA A 43 -12.86 33.13 8.35
N LEU A 44 -12.99 32.84 7.05
CA LEU A 44 -11.87 32.68 6.10
C LEU A 44 -10.83 33.83 6.13
N GLU A 45 -11.19 35.01 6.67
CA GLU A 45 -10.32 36.18 6.78
C GLU A 45 -9.38 36.20 7.99
N ARG A 46 -9.54 35.29 8.98
CA ARG A 46 -8.73 35.27 10.20
C ARG A 46 -8.40 33.86 10.67
N ILE A 47 -7.82 33.02 9.81
CA ILE A 47 -7.17 31.79 10.29
C ILE A 47 -6.15 32.20 11.36
N THR A 48 -6.38 31.76 12.58
CA THR A 48 -5.45 32.02 13.69
C THR A 48 -4.26 31.07 13.58
N LEU A 49 -3.11 31.48 14.13
CA LEU A 49 -1.91 30.63 14.18
C LEU A 49 -2.19 29.27 14.86
N ALA A 50 -3.12 29.23 15.83
CA ALA A 50 -3.52 28.02 16.51
C ALA A 50 -4.30 27.05 15.61
N GLU A 51 -5.26 27.54 14.82
CA GLU A 51 -6.02 26.73 13.85
C GLU A 51 -5.10 26.18 12.75
N ALA A 52 -4.12 26.96 12.30
CA ALA A 52 -3.12 26.50 11.34
C ALA A 52 -2.28 25.34 11.90
N VAL A 53 -1.92 25.40 13.19
CA VAL A 53 -1.20 24.32 13.88
C VAL A 53 -2.08 23.08 14.03
N GLU A 54 -3.36 23.25 14.40
CA GLU A 54 -4.30 22.13 14.51
C GLU A 54 -4.46 21.40 13.18
N LEU A 55 -4.68 22.15 12.09
CA LEU A 55 -4.80 21.59 10.75
C LEU A 55 -3.52 20.87 10.33
N TYR A 56 -2.36 21.45 10.62
CA TYR A 56 -1.07 20.84 10.35
C TYR A 56 -0.86 19.53 11.13
N LEU A 57 -1.29 19.46 12.39
CA LEU A 57 -1.21 18.24 13.19
C LEU A 57 -2.11 17.13 12.64
N VAL A 58 -3.32 17.47 12.18
CA VAL A 58 -4.23 16.51 11.54
C VAL A 58 -3.63 16.00 10.23
N GLU A 59 -3.08 16.89 9.40
CA GLU A 59 -2.41 16.53 8.16
C GLU A 59 -1.19 15.63 8.41
N LEU A 60 -0.36 15.97 9.40
CA LEU A 60 0.80 15.19 9.78
C LEU A 60 0.41 13.78 10.26
N ALA A 61 -0.65 13.68 11.07
CA ALA A 61 -1.18 12.40 11.53
C ALA A 61 -1.72 11.56 10.37
N ALA A 62 -2.49 12.16 9.45
CA ALA A 62 -2.98 11.49 8.26
C ALA A 62 -1.83 11.00 7.37
N PHE A 63 -0.81 11.84 7.16
CA PHE A 63 0.37 11.51 6.37
C PHE A 63 1.19 10.37 7.00
N ALA A 64 1.37 10.39 8.32
CA ALA A 64 2.06 9.35 9.06
C ALA A 64 1.32 8.00 8.99
N LEU A 65 0.00 8.01 9.20
CA LEU A 65 -0.84 6.81 9.07
C LEU A 65 -0.76 6.25 7.65
N PHE A 66 -0.89 7.11 6.64
CA PHE A 66 -0.77 6.71 5.24
C PHE A 66 0.58 6.08 4.93
N SER A 67 1.67 6.75 5.33
CA SER A 67 3.03 6.25 5.13
C SER A 67 3.25 4.91 5.82
N TYR A 68 2.70 4.74 7.03
CA TYR A 68 2.73 3.46 7.75
C TYR A 68 1.98 2.36 7.01
N PHE A 69 0.78 2.65 6.49
CA PHE A 69 0.03 1.70 5.68
C PHE A 69 0.85 1.31 4.46
N LEU A 70 1.37 2.24 3.67
CA LEU A 70 2.20 1.93 2.50
C LEU A 70 3.42 1.09 2.85
N TYR A 71 4.12 1.42 3.94
CA TYR A 71 5.23 0.62 4.43
C TYR A 71 4.79 -0.82 4.71
N ARG A 72 3.69 -0.99 5.47
CA ARG A 72 3.12 -2.30 5.79
C ARG A 72 2.73 -3.05 4.52
N LEU A 73 2.06 -2.36 3.58
CA LEU A 73 1.59 -2.97 2.34
C LEU A 73 2.77 -3.46 1.50
N THR A 74 3.79 -2.62 1.34
CA THR A 74 5.01 -2.92 0.60
C THR A 74 5.77 -4.10 1.19
N ARG A 75 5.92 -4.13 2.52
CA ARG A 75 6.58 -5.24 3.23
C ARG A 75 5.85 -6.56 3.02
N TYR A 76 4.52 -6.54 3.00
CA TYR A 76 3.72 -7.74 2.73
C TYR A 76 3.90 -8.23 1.29
N THR A 77 3.93 -7.32 0.31
CA THR A 77 4.17 -7.66 -1.10
C THR A 77 5.54 -8.30 -1.31
N ILE A 78 6.61 -7.69 -0.76
CA ILE A 78 7.98 -8.20 -0.90
C ILE A 78 8.09 -9.62 -0.31
N HIS A 79 7.55 -9.82 0.89
CA HIS A 79 7.65 -11.12 1.55
C HIS A 79 6.90 -12.23 0.80
N ARG A 80 5.78 -11.90 0.13
CA ARG A 80 5.09 -12.85 -0.76
C ARG A 80 5.92 -13.19 -2.01
N GLN A 81 6.60 -12.22 -2.60
CA GLN A 81 7.45 -12.44 -3.77
C GLN A 81 8.63 -13.38 -3.45
N GLU A 82 9.29 -13.18 -2.32
CA GLU A 82 10.40 -14.03 -1.85
C GLU A 82 9.97 -15.51 -1.69
N MET A 83 8.77 -15.76 -1.15
CA MET A 83 8.24 -17.11 -1.02
C MET A 83 7.94 -17.76 -2.37
N GLN A 84 7.40 -17.00 -3.32
CA GLN A 84 7.12 -17.49 -4.68
C GLN A 84 8.41 -17.82 -5.44
N GLU A 85 9.45 -17.00 -5.33
CA GLU A 85 10.75 -17.27 -5.94
C GLU A 85 11.42 -18.51 -5.34
N THR A 86 11.36 -18.67 -4.01
CA THR A 86 11.93 -19.84 -3.33
C THR A 86 11.24 -21.13 -3.77
N ALA A 87 9.91 -21.14 -3.80
CA ALA A 87 9.12 -22.30 -4.24
C ALA A 87 9.34 -22.63 -5.73
N ARG A 88 9.59 -21.62 -6.57
CA ARG A 88 9.94 -21.84 -7.98
C ARG A 88 11.32 -22.48 -8.13
N ASN A 89 12.32 -21.97 -7.40
CA ASN A 89 13.69 -22.48 -7.45
C ASN A 89 13.80 -23.92 -6.95
N GLU A 90 13.00 -24.32 -5.95
CA GLU A 90 12.94 -25.71 -5.48
C GLU A 90 12.40 -26.66 -6.56
N ARG A 91 11.32 -26.28 -7.25
CA ARG A 91 10.76 -27.08 -8.35
C ARG A 91 11.72 -27.26 -9.51
N GLU A 92 12.47 -26.22 -9.87
CA GLU A 92 13.49 -26.27 -10.93
C GLU A 92 14.65 -27.20 -10.56
N ARG A 93 15.03 -27.28 -9.28
CA ARG A 93 16.04 -28.24 -8.79
C ARG A 93 15.55 -29.67 -8.82
N GLU A 94 14.33 -29.93 -8.37
CA GLU A 94 13.71 -31.26 -8.41
C GLU A 94 13.58 -31.77 -9.84
N GLN A 95 13.13 -30.93 -10.79
CA GLN A 95 13.05 -31.28 -12.20
C GLN A 95 14.43 -31.61 -12.80
N SER A 96 15.44 -30.80 -12.50
CA SER A 96 16.81 -31.03 -12.99
C SER A 96 17.39 -32.34 -12.46
N GLN A 97 17.06 -32.72 -11.22
CA GLN A 97 17.51 -33.97 -10.60
C GLN A 97 16.76 -35.19 -11.15
N THR A 98 15.48 -35.03 -11.51
CA THR A 98 14.65 -36.10 -12.08
C THR A 98 15.01 -36.39 -13.54
N ASP A 99 15.37 -35.35 -14.31
CA ASP A 99 15.77 -35.49 -15.72
C ASP A 99 17.19 -36.07 -15.87
N GLY A 100 18.09 -35.76 -14.93
CA GLY A 100 19.42 -36.38 -14.83
C GLY A 100 19.41 -37.87 -14.43
N ALA A 101 18.29 -38.38 -13.92
CA ALA A 101 18.15 -39.76 -13.46
C ALA A 101 17.58 -40.74 -14.51
N ARG A 102 17.27 -40.27 -15.74
CA ARG A 102 16.93 -41.17 -16.86
C ARG A 102 18.21 -41.62 -17.57
N PRO A 103 18.67 -42.88 -17.40
CA PRO A 103 19.71 -43.42 -18.26
C PRO A 103 19.12 -43.59 -19.67
N ARG A 104 19.90 -43.18 -20.69
CA ARG A 104 19.60 -43.43 -22.10
C ARG A 104 19.63 -44.91 -22.44
#